data_AF-A0A7J5V9V4-F1
#
_entry.id   AF-A0A7J5V9V4-F1
#
_cell.length_a   1.000
_cell.length_b   1.000
_cell.length_c   1.000
_cell.angle_alpha   90.00
_cell.angle_beta   90.00
_cell.angle_gamma   90.00
#
_symmetry.space_group_name_H-M   'P 1'
#
loop_
_entity.id
_entity.type
_entity.pdbx_description
1 polymer ?
#
loop_
_entity_poly.entity_id
_entity_poly.type
_entity_poly.pdbx_seq_one_letter_code
_entity_poly.pdbx_strand_id
1 'polypeptide(L)' 'MKTLVRIKNIIVLLLSLFFLVFGIDILVSSFKMANPLEFVMTLFSASFIILFCIVGILYVFFRFFPKKSTDEIDHVDTK' A
#
# COMPACT_ATOMS: atom_id res chain seq x y z
N MET A 1 22.88 6.83 7.11
CA MET A 1 21.97 5.67 6.90
C MET A 1 20.47 6.02 7.00
N LYS A 2 20.02 6.80 8.01
CA LYS A 2 18.58 7.13 8.19
C LYS A 2 17.93 7.90 7.02
N THR A 3 18.68 8.78 6.34
CA THR A 3 18.20 9.57 5.19
C THR A 3 17.92 8.70 3.96
N LEU A 4 18.75 7.68 3.73
CA LEU A 4 18.60 6.72 2.63
C LEU A 4 17.31 5.92 2.74
N VAL A 5 16.91 5.56 3.97
CA VAL A 5 15.64 4.86 4.25
C VAL A 5 14.44 5.76 3.96
N ARG A 6 14.52 7.06 4.30
CA ARG A 6 13.45 8.03 4.01
C ARG A 6 13.26 8.24 2.51
N ILE A 7 14.35 8.38 1.76
CA ILE A 7 14.30 8.50 0.28
C ILE A 7 13.69 7.24 -0.34
N LYS A 8 14.12 6.05 0.09
CA LYS A 8 13.53 4.78 -0.39
C LYS A 8 12.02 4.74 -0.16
N ASN A 9 11.56 5.14 1.02
CA ASN A 9 10.13 5.16 1.35
C ASN A 9 9.33 6.15 0.49
N ILE A 10 9.90 7.32 0.17
CA ILE A 10 9.26 8.30 -0.73
C ILE A 10 9.13 7.73 -2.14
N ILE A 11 10.18 7.07 -2.64
CA ILE A 11 10.16 6.43 -3.96
C ILE A 11 9.10 5.32 -4.01
N VAL A 12 9.04 4.47 -2.98
CA VAL A 12 8.04 3.41 -2.87
C VAL A 12 6.62 4.00 -2.85
N LEU A 13 6.38 5.06 -2.06
CA LEU A 13 5.09 5.74 -2.02
C LEU A 13 4.69 6.29 -3.38
N LEU A 14 5.60 7.01 -4.06
CA LEU A 14 5.34 7.62 -5.36
C LEU A 14 5.02 6.55 -6.42
N LEU A 15 5.80 5.47 -6.41
CA LEU A 15 5.61 4.34 -7.32
C LEU A 15 4.27 3.63 -7.04
N SER A 16 3.94 3.37 -5.77
CA SER A 16 2.64 2.79 -5.40
C SER A 16 1.48 3.68 -5.81
N LEU A 17 1.60 5.01 -5.69
CA LEU A 17 0.54 5.93 -6.12
C LEU A 17 0.34 5.91 -7.63
N PHE A 18 1.44 5.90 -8.39
CA PHE A 18 1.40 5.80 -9.86
C PHE A 18 0.73 4.50 -10.31
N PHE A 19 1.18 3.36 -9.77
CA PHE A 19 0.60 2.06 -10.08
C PHE A 19 -0.85 1.92 -9.60
N LEU A 20 -1.23 2.63 -8.53
CA LEU A 20 -2.62 2.64 -8.05
C LEU A 20 -3.54 3.29 -9.08
N VAL A 21 -3.18 4.49 -9.57
CA VAL A 21 -3.95 5.18 -10.62
C VAL A 21 -4.04 4.31 -11.87
N PHE A 22 -2.93 3.70 -12.28
CA PHE A 22 -2.91 2.77 -13.39
C PHE A 22 -3.81 1.54 -13.19
N GLY A 23 -3.80 0.95 -11.99
CA GLY A 23 -4.68 -0.17 -11.65
C GLY A 23 -6.16 0.21 -11.70
N ILE A 24 -6.51 1.42 -11.25
CA ILE A 24 -7.89 1.95 -11.36
C ILE A 24 -8.28 2.17 -12.82
N ASP A 25 -7.38 2.68 -13.65
CA ASP A 25 -7.65 2.84 -15.10
C ASP A 25 -7.95 1.50 -15.78
N ILE A 26 -7.15 0.46 -15.49
CA ILE A 26 -7.41 -0.90 -15.99
C ILE A 26 -8.74 -1.45 -15.45
N LEU A 27 -9.06 -1.19 -14.18
CA LEU A 27 -10.32 -1.62 -13.58
C LEU A 27 -11.51 -0.98 -14.31
N VAL A 28 -11.47 0.34 -14.56
CA VAL A 28 -12.51 1.05 -15.31
C VAL A 28 -12.61 0.54 -16.74
N SER A 29 -11.47 0.28 -17.38
CA SER A 29 -11.41 -0.30 -18.73
C SER A 29 -12.05 -1.68 -18.79
N SER A 30 -11.87 -2.51 -17.74
CA SER A 30 -12.49 -3.85 -17.67
C SER A 30 -14.00 -3.79 -17.82
N PHE A 31 -14.68 -2.81 -17.22
CA PHE A 31 -16.14 -2.66 -17.31
C PHE A 31 -16.64 -2.31 -18.72
N LYS A 32 -15.75 -1.88 -19.62
CA LYS A 32 -16.06 -1.58 -21.02
C LYS A 32 -15.83 -2.78 -21.94
N MET A 33 -15.28 -3.88 -21.43
CA MET A 33 -14.99 -5.08 -22.22
C MET A 33 -16.29 -5.81 -22.58
N ALA A 34 -16.43 -6.16 -23.85
CA ALA A 34 -17.59 -6.92 -24.34
C ALA A 34 -17.45 -8.44 -24.12
N ASN A 35 -16.21 -8.93 -24.02
CA ASN A 35 -15.94 -10.35 -23.80
C ASN A 35 -15.96 -10.67 -22.29
N PRO A 36 -16.80 -11.60 -21.81
CA PRO A 36 -16.94 -11.90 -20.39
C PRO A 36 -15.68 -12.52 -19.78
N LEU A 37 -14.89 -13.27 -20.56
CA LEU A 37 -13.67 -13.89 -20.08
C LEU A 37 -12.56 -12.85 -19.92
N GLU A 38 -12.42 -11.93 -20.87
CA GLU A 38 -11.51 -10.80 -20.76
C GLU A 38 -11.88 -9.88 -19.59
N PHE A 39 -13.18 -9.59 -19.41
CA PHE A 39 -13.66 -8.83 -18.26
C PHE A 39 -13.16 -9.40 -16.92
N VAL A 40 -13.38 -10.70 -16.69
CA VAL A 40 -12.98 -11.36 -15.43
C VAL A 40 -11.46 -11.33 -15.26
N MET A 41 -10.69 -11.63 -16.31
CA MET A 41 -9.23 -11.62 -16.24
C MET A 41 -8.68 -10.22 -15.93
N THR A 42 -9.19 -9.20 -16.63
CA THR A 42 -8.75 -7.81 -16.47
C THR A 42 -9.18 -7.25 -15.13
N LEU A 43 -10.41 -7.50 -14.67
CA LEU A 43 -10.91 -7.06 -13.36
C LEU A 43 -10.10 -7.69 -12.22
N PHE A 44 -9.80 -8.98 -12.32
CA PHE A 44 -9.02 -9.69 -11.30
C PHE A 44 -7.58 -9.21 -11.25
N SER A 45 -6.95 -9.02 -12.42
CA SER A 45 -5.60 -8.45 -12.53
C SER A 45 -5.54 -7.02 -11.96
N ALA A 46 -6.48 -6.16 -12.34
CA ALA A 46 -6.57 -4.79 -11.83
C ALA A 46 -6.73 -4.76 -10.30
N SER A 47 -7.56 -5.65 -9.75
CA SER A 47 -7.78 -5.78 -8.32
C SER A 47 -6.49 -6.14 -7.57
N PHE A 48 -5.66 -7.04 -8.11
CA PHE A 48 -4.34 -7.35 -7.52
C PHE A 48 -3.35 -6.20 -7.60
N ILE A 49 -3.32 -5.46 -8.72
CA ILE A 49 -2.49 -4.26 -8.86
C ILE A 49 -2.86 -3.26 -7.77
N ILE A 50 -4.16 -2.98 -7.61
CA ILE A 50 -4.69 -2.06 -6.59
C ILE A 50 -4.31 -2.56 -5.18
N LEU A 51 -4.53 -3.84 -4.89
CA LEU A 51 -4.20 -4.43 -3.59
C LEU A 51 -2.70 -4.29 -3.26
N PHE A 52 -1.83 -4.60 -4.21
CA PHE A 52 -0.38 -4.46 -4.05
C PHE A 52 0.02 -3.01 -3.77
N CYS A 53 -0.60 -2.04 -4.47
CA CYS A 53 -0.37 -0.63 -4.23
C CYS A 53 -0.83 -0.18 -2.84
N ILE A 54 -2.00 -0.63 -2.38
CA ILE A 54 -2.50 -0.34 -1.04
C ILE A 54 -1.54 -0.89 0.02
N VAL A 55 -1.02 -2.11 -0.14
CA VAL A 55 -0.02 -2.69 0.77
C VAL A 55 1.26 -1.84 0.80
N GLY A 56 1.73 -1.37 -0.36
CA GLY A 56 2.89 -0.47 -0.44
C GLY A 56 2.67 0.86 0.30
N ILE A 57 1.49 1.46 0.15
CA ILE A 57 1.09 2.68 0.87
C ILE A 57 1.00 2.41 2.37
N LEU A 58 0.34 1.33 2.79
CA LEU A 58 0.23 0.92 4.18
C LEU A 58 1.59 0.67 4.82
N TYR A 59 2.52 0.04 4.10
CA TYR A 59 3.90 -0.16 4.57
C TYR A 59 4.58 1.17 4.89
N VAL A 60 4.47 2.16 4.01
CA VAL A 60 5.03 3.49 4.26
C VAL A 60 4.30 4.16 5.43
N PHE A 61 2.98 4.05 5.50
CA PHE A 61 2.16 4.62 6.57
C PHE A 61 2.54 4.06 7.96
N PHE A 62 2.58 2.74 8.13
CA PHE A 62 2.99 2.10 9.39
C PHE A 62 4.46 2.39 9.75
N ARG A 63 5.34 2.56 8.76
CA ARG A 63 6.73 2.97 9.01
C ARG A 63 6.82 4.41 9.51
N PHE A 64 5.92 5.30 9.09
CA PHE A 64 5.86 6.69 9.54
C PHE A 64 5.15 6.86 10.89
N PHE A 65 4.19 5.99 11.19
CA PHE A 65 3.53 5.90 12.49
C PHE A 65 4.01 4.65 13.24
N PRO A 66 5.28 4.60 13.73
CA PRO A 66 5.67 3.54 14.62
C PRO A 66 4.74 3.62 15.83
N LYS A 67 3.88 2.60 15.98
CA LYS A 67 3.08 2.40 17.17
C LYS A 67 4.06 2.42 18.34
N LYS A 68 4.05 3.51 19.12
CA LYS A 68 4.71 3.54 20.42
C LYS A 68 3.98 2.48 21.24
N SER A 69 4.53 1.26 21.29
CA SER A 69 4.13 0.34 22.33
C SER A 69 4.41 1.06 23.64
N THR A 70 3.36 1.18 24.44
CA THR A 70 3.41 1.57 25.83
C THR A 70 4.26 0.54 26.57
N ASP A 71 5.58 0.69 26.50
CA ASP A 71 6.57 -0.03 27.33
C ASP A 71 6.87 0.79 28.60
N GLU A 72 5.85 1.35 29.21
CA GLU A 72 5.97 2.06 30.48
C GLU A 72 4.65 1.97 31.26
N ILE A 73 4.13 0.75 31.43
CA ILE A 73 3.35 0.45 32.64
C ILE A 73 4.37 0.07 33.70
N ASP A 74 4.80 1.13 34.38
CA ASP A 74 4.84 1.17 35.82
C ASP A 74 5.82 0.19 36.47
N HIS A 75 7.00 0.74 36.72
CA HIS A 75 7.80 0.49 37.91
C HIS A 75 6.93 0.30 39.18
N VAL A 76 6.32 -0.88 39.36
CA VAL A 76 5.89 -1.37 40.69
C VAL A 76 7.08 -2.04 41.37
N ASP A 77 8.18 -1.28 41.46
CA ASP A 77 9.21 -1.45 42.47
C ASP A 77 9.17 -0.19 43.34
N THR A 78 8.02 0.05 43.97
CA THR A 78 7.98 0.94 45.14
C THR A 78 8.32 0.09 46.36
N LYS A 79 9.49 0.42 46.93
CA LYS A 79 10.04 -0.04 48.21
C LYS A 79 9.02 -0.23 49.32
#